data_AF-A0A377D5Z0-F1
#
_entry.id   AF-A0A377D5Z0-F1
#
_cell.length_a   1.000
_cell.length_b   1.000
_cell.length_c   1.000
_cell.angle_alpha   90.00
_cell.angle_beta   90.00
_cell.angle_gamma   90.00
#
_symmetry.space_group_name_H-M   'P 1'
#
loop_
_entity.id
_entity.type
_entity.pdbx_description
1 polymer ?
#
loop_
_entity_poly.entity_id
_entity_poly.type
_entity_poly.pdbx_seq_one_letter_code
_entity_poly.pdbx_strand_id
1 'polypeptide(L)'
;MNYIIPLITLPYLVHKLGPESYGILGFSLALIQYFTRLTDYGFNLSATKEIASNKNINDVSKVYWSILCCKLILLVISAVILGLAIHLNGFLSTNKIVVWCSFIALFGSLLFPIWLFQGLERMGGNCHFKYKRQNNIGALIFIFVSQPKDLWIAALITSLTTILSGLFAMLFIVKYKMIKFRRISVTDITFQFKSGFHIFVSTNAVSVYTTSVPVILGLISGPIALGYFVAADKLRMALQGLITPISQAVYPRIIYLIRNNKEQSILFVKRLFVIQALLTLFITVTLIFVAPFYSSSII
;
A
#
# COMPACT_ATOMS: atom_id res chain seq x y z
N MET A 1 -11.86 0.44 -4.32
CA MET A 1 -12.46 -0.54 -3.37
C MET A 1 -11.63 -0.85 -2.13
N ASN A 2 -10.32 -0.55 -2.05
CA ASN A 2 -9.48 -0.76 -0.85
C ASN A 2 -9.77 0.17 0.35
N TYR A 3 -10.73 1.10 0.24
CA TYR A 3 -10.94 2.16 1.21
C TYR A 3 -12.14 1.97 2.14
N ILE A 4 -13.06 1.04 1.81
CA ILE A 4 -14.29 0.81 2.57
C ILE A 4 -13.97 0.22 3.96
N ILE A 5 -13.08 -0.77 4.02
CA ILE A 5 -12.73 -1.46 5.27
C ILE A 5 -11.99 -0.53 6.25
N PRO A 6 -10.98 0.26 5.83
CA PRO A 6 -10.42 1.31 6.68
C PRO A 6 -11.48 2.29 7.20
N LEU A 7 -12.47 2.67 6.39
CA LEU A 7 -13.53 3.60 6.80
C LEU A 7 -14.41 3.03 7.92
N ILE A 8 -14.73 1.74 7.85
CA ILE A 8 -15.55 1.05 8.85
C ILE A 8 -14.76 0.80 10.14
N THR A 9 -13.49 0.43 10.02
CA THR A 9 -12.62 0.11 11.17
C THR A 9 -12.09 1.35 11.89
N LEU A 10 -11.97 2.49 11.20
CA LEU A 10 -11.45 3.74 11.75
C LEU A 10 -12.21 4.24 12.98
N PRO A 11 -13.55 4.44 12.95
CA PRO A 11 -14.27 4.98 14.11
C PRO A 11 -14.16 4.05 15.32
N TYR A 12 -14.19 2.72 15.09
CA TYR A 12 -14.04 1.74 16.15
C TYR A 12 -12.65 1.77 16.79
N LEU A 13 -11.60 1.78 15.97
CA LEU A 13 -10.22 1.80 16.45
C LEU A 13 -9.92 3.11 17.19
N VAL A 14 -10.37 4.25 16.68
CA VAL A 14 -10.17 5.54 17.35
C VAL A 14 -10.90 5.59 18.69
N HIS A 15 -12.14 5.08 18.75
CA HIS A 15 -12.93 5.08 19.99
C HIS A 15 -12.40 4.09 21.04
N LYS A 16 -11.98 2.89 20.65
CA LYS A 16 -11.51 1.84 21.58
C LYS A 16 -10.06 2.00 22.02
N LEU A 17 -9.17 2.44 21.12
CA LEU A 17 -7.74 2.59 21.42
C LEU A 17 -7.38 4.00 21.89
N GLY A 18 -8.21 5.00 21.58
CA GLY A 18 -7.90 6.40 21.76
C GLY A 18 -6.94 6.94 20.68
N PRO A 19 -6.83 8.27 20.57
CA PRO A 19 -6.06 8.94 19.53
C PRO A 19 -4.55 8.64 19.59
N GLU A 20 -3.98 8.47 20.79
CA GLU A 20 -2.56 8.19 20.99
C GLU A 20 -2.16 6.83 20.40
N SER A 21 -2.86 5.76 20.83
CA SER A 21 -2.59 4.39 20.35
C SER A 21 -2.86 4.27 18.85
N TYR A 22 -3.92 4.90 18.35
CA TYR A 22 -4.19 4.95 16.91
C TYR A 22 -3.07 5.66 16.14
N GLY A 23 -2.51 6.74 16.70
CA GLY A 23 -1.35 7.45 16.16
C GLY A 23 -0.10 6.57 16.09
N ILE A 24 0.18 5.78 17.13
CA ILE A 24 1.31 4.83 17.16
C ILE A 24 1.15 3.74 16.08
N LEU A 25 -0.06 3.20 15.90
CA LEU A 25 -0.35 2.24 14.83
C LEU A 25 -0.21 2.88 13.44
N GLY A 26 -0.74 4.10 13.27
CA GLY A 26 -0.61 4.88 12.05
C GLY A 26 0.86 5.14 11.69
N PHE A 27 1.66 5.56 12.67
CA PHE A 27 3.11 5.75 12.53
C PHE A 27 3.80 4.45 12.10
N SER A 28 3.54 3.36 12.82
CA SER A 28 4.17 2.06 12.56
C SER A 28 3.87 1.58 11.15
N LEU A 29 2.61 1.65 10.71
CA LEU A 29 2.23 1.30 9.35
C LEU A 29 2.87 2.21 8.30
N ALA A 30 2.91 3.53 8.54
CA ALA A 30 3.57 4.48 7.63
C ALA A 30 5.07 4.18 7.50
N LEU A 31 5.75 3.89 8.61
CA LEU A 31 7.15 3.50 8.64
C LEU A 31 7.40 2.22 7.83
N ILE A 32 6.56 1.19 7.99
CA ILE A 32 6.66 -0.04 7.20
C ILE A 32 6.39 0.19 5.71
N GLN A 33 5.56 1.17 5.34
CA GLN A 33 5.38 1.54 3.94
C GLN A 33 6.67 2.09 3.31
N TYR A 34 7.51 2.82 4.06
CA TYR A 34 8.83 3.23 3.58
C TYR A 34 9.73 2.03 3.29
N PHE A 35 9.80 1.07 4.21
CA PHE A 35 10.55 -0.16 3.98
C PHE A 35 9.98 -0.99 2.82
N THR A 36 8.66 -1.00 2.65
CA THR A 36 8.02 -1.68 1.51
C THR A 36 8.49 -1.08 0.19
N ARG A 37 8.52 0.25 0.08
CA ARG A 37 9.07 0.94 -1.10
C ARG A 37 10.55 0.64 -1.33
N LEU A 38 11.33 0.60 -0.24
CA LEU A 38 12.73 0.22 -0.32
C LEU A 38 12.89 -1.19 -0.90
N THR A 39 12.15 -2.18 -0.39
CA THR A 39 12.19 -3.57 -0.87
C THR A 39 11.62 -3.75 -2.27
N ASP A 40 10.67 -2.92 -2.68
CA ASP A 40 10.11 -2.97 -4.03
C ASP A 40 11.09 -2.44 -5.07
N TYR A 41 12.05 -1.57 -4.71
CA TYR A 41 13.23 -1.16 -5.49
C TYR A 41 12.98 -0.82 -6.99
N GLY A 42 11.75 -0.41 -7.35
CA GLY A 42 11.36 -0.20 -8.75
C GLY A 42 11.08 -1.48 -9.57
N PHE A 43 11.19 -2.68 -8.96
CA PHE A 43 10.91 -3.97 -9.60
C PHE A 43 9.51 -4.07 -10.18
N ASN A 44 8.53 -3.36 -9.60
CA ASN A 44 7.16 -3.33 -10.14
C ASN A 44 7.08 -2.82 -11.59
N LEU A 45 8.07 -2.05 -12.06
CA LEU A 45 8.14 -1.60 -13.46
C LEU A 45 9.23 -2.33 -14.25
N SER A 46 10.46 -2.44 -13.71
CA SER A 46 11.57 -3.07 -14.44
C SER A 46 11.30 -4.56 -14.70
N ALA A 47 10.90 -5.31 -13.68
CA ALA A 47 10.64 -6.74 -13.79
C ALA A 47 9.43 -7.05 -14.65
N THR A 48 8.37 -6.23 -14.51
CA THR A 48 7.16 -6.36 -15.33
C THR A 48 7.50 -6.26 -16.81
N LYS A 49 8.33 -5.26 -17.18
CA LYS A 49 8.81 -5.09 -18.56
C LYS A 49 9.65 -6.28 -19.03
N GLU A 50 10.57 -6.75 -18.19
CA GLU A 50 11.47 -7.87 -18.53
C GLU A 50 10.68 -9.18 -18.71
N ILE A 51 9.71 -9.45 -17.85
CA ILE A 51 8.85 -10.65 -17.94
C ILE A 51 7.94 -10.58 -19.16
N ALA A 52 7.30 -9.43 -19.41
CA ALA A 52 6.42 -9.25 -20.58
C ALA A 52 7.17 -9.40 -21.91
N SER A 53 8.47 -9.08 -21.93
CA SER A 53 9.32 -9.21 -23.13
C SER A 53 9.82 -10.63 -23.38
N ASN A 54 9.72 -11.53 -22.38
CA ASN A 54 10.25 -12.89 -22.44
C ASN A 54 9.14 -13.91 -22.72
N LYS A 55 9.33 -14.73 -23.77
CA LYS A 55 8.36 -15.78 -24.14
C LYS A 55 8.59 -17.12 -23.42
N ASN A 56 9.81 -17.36 -22.94
CA ASN A 56 10.21 -18.63 -22.35
C ASN A 56 10.04 -18.63 -20.83
N ILE A 57 9.43 -19.70 -20.31
CA ILE A 57 9.27 -19.90 -18.86
C ILE A 57 10.59 -19.90 -18.10
N ASN A 58 11.68 -20.36 -18.73
CA ASN A 58 13.01 -20.39 -18.11
C ASN A 58 13.51 -18.98 -17.80
N ASP A 59 13.29 -18.03 -18.71
CA ASP A 59 13.78 -16.65 -18.55
C ASP A 59 12.92 -15.89 -17.56
N VAL A 60 11.59 -16.07 -17.63
CA VAL A 60 10.66 -15.57 -16.58
C VAL A 60 11.06 -16.10 -15.20
N SER A 61 11.40 -17.39 -15.10
CA SER A 61 11.83 -18.00 -13.83
C SER A 61 13.15 -17.43 -13.33
N LYS A 62 14.08 -17.13 -14.24
CA LYS A 62 15.36 -16.49 -13.90
C LYS A 62 15.11 -15.14 -13.26
N VAL A 63 14.34 -14.29 -13.93
CA VAL A 63 13.94 -12.96 -13.42
C VAL A 63 13.25 -13.08 -12.07
N TYR A 64 12.32 -14.04 -11.96
CA TYR A 64 11.58 -14.26 -10.73
C TYR A 64 12.49 -14.54 -9.53
N TRP A 65 13.37 -15.54 -9.65
CA TRP A 65 14.27 -15.92 -8.56
C TRP A 65 15.30 -14.83 -8.25
N SER A 66 15.81 -14.14 -9.28
CA SER A 66 16.76 -13.03 -9.10
C SER A 66 16.14 -11.90 -8.27
N ILE A 67 14.91 -11.49 -8.59
CA ILE A 67 14.20 -10.44 -7.85
C ILE A 67 13.85 -10.91 -6.45
N LEU A 68 13.40 -12.16 -6.28
CA LEU A 68 13.09 -12.68 -4.95
C LEU A 68 14.32 -12.60 -4.04
N CYS A 69 15.50 -12.95 -4.55
CA CYS A 69 16.76 -12.81 -3.82
C CYS A 69 17.14 -11.34 -3.57
N CYS A 70 16.98 -10.44 -4.54
CA CYS A 70 17.17 -9.00 -4.32
C CYS A 70 16.26 -8.49 -3.18
N LYS A 71 14.97 -8.86 -3.20
CA LYS A 71 14.00 -8.47 -2.16
C LYS A 71 14.36 -9.06 -0.81
N LEU A 72 14.87 -10.29 -0.73
CA LEU A 72 15.33 -10.90 0.53
C LEU A 72 16.55 -10.14 1.10
N ILE A 73 17.50 -9.75 0.26
CA ILE A 73 18.64 -8.92 0.69
C ILE A 73 18.14 -7.58 1.25
N LEU A 74 17.24 -6.90 0.52
CA LEU A 74 16.66 -5.62 0.96
C LEU A 74 15.80 -5.77 2.23
N LEU A 75 15.14 -6.91 2.43
CA LEU A 75 14.39 -7.21 3.65
C LEU A 75 15.32 -7.31 4.86
N VAL A 76 16.44 -8.02 4.73
CA VAL A 76 17.44 -8.13 5.81
C VAL A 76 18.03 -6.76 6.13
N ILE A 77 18.39 -5.97 5.11
CA ILE A 77 18.85 -4.58 5.30
C ILE A 77 17.78 -3.75 6.02
N SER A 78 16.51 -3.88 5.62
CA SER A 78 15.38 -3.18 6.26
C SER A 78 15.21 -3.59 7.73
N ALA A 79 15.38 -4.86 8.07
CA ALA A 79 15.30 -5.35 9.44
C ALA A 79 16.43 -4.78 10.32
N VAL A 80 17.66 -4.72 9.79
CA VAL A 80 18.82 -4.13 10.48
C VAL A 80 18.60 -2.63 10.71
N ILE A 81 18.19 -1.88 9.68
CA ILE A 81 17.90 -0.45 9.80
C ILE A 81 16.78 -0.20 10.82
N LEU A 82 15.72 -1.01 10.79
CA LEU A 82 14.63 -0.89 11.77
C LEU A 82 15.10 -1.19 13.19
N GLY A 83 15.90 -2.24 13.38
CA GLY A 83 16.48 -2.58 14.68
C GLY A 83 17.34 -1.46 15.26
N LEU A 84 18.17 -0.84 14.41
CA LEU A 84 18.96 0.35 14.79
C LEU A 84 18.07 1.55 15.12
N ALA A 85 17.05 1.82 14.31
CA ALA A 85 16.11 2.92 14.56
C ALA A 85 15.35 2.74 15.89
N ILE A 86 14.95 1.51 16.23
CA ILE A 86 14.32 1.19 17.52
C ILE A 86 15.29 1.43 18.68
N HIS A 87 16.57 1.10 18.52
CA HIS A 87 17.57 1.30 19.56
C HIS A 87 17.89 2.79 19.79
N LEU A 88 17.96 3.58 18.72
CA LEU A 88 18.37 4.98 18.78
C LEU A 88 17.23 5.94 19.16
N ASN A 89 15.97 5.56 18.93
CA ASN A 89 14.82 6.45 19.17
C ASN A 89 13.94 5.92 20.31
N GLY A 90 13.84 6.70 21.39
CA GLY A 90 13.03 6.36 22.56
C GLY A 90 11.56 6.09 22.26
N PHE A 91 10.95 6.82 21.31
CA PHE A 91 9.55 6.61 20.91
C PHE A 91 9.34 5.24 20.25
N LEU A 92 10.28 4.83 19.38
CA LEU A 92 10.27 3.51 18.74
C LEU A 92 10.57 2.39 19.73
N SER A 93 11.48 2.64 20.68
CA SER A 93 11.83 1.69 21.74
C SER A 93 10.64 1.34 22.63
N THR A 94 9.89 2.36 23.07
CA THR A 94 8.67 2.17 23.87
C THR A 94 7.62 1.34 23.13
N ASN A 95 7.47 1.56 21.83
CA ASN A 95 6.45 0.91 21.00
C ASN A 95 6.98 -0.27 20.16
N LYS A 96 8.14 -0.83 20.53
CA LYS A 96 8.86 -1.83 19.72
C LYS A 96 8.02 -3.03 19.28
N ILE A 97 7.12 -3.50 20.14
CA ILE A 97 6.27 -4.67 19.84
C ILE A 97 5.35 -4.37 18.66
N VAL A 98 4.68 -3.21 18.68
CA VAL A 98 3.75 -2.77 17.62
C VAL A 98 4.50 -2.58 16.30
N VAL A 99 5.70 -2.01 16.37
CA VAL A 99 6.56 -1.77 15.21
C VAL A 99 7.03 -3.09 14.59
N TRP A 100 7.49 -4.05 15.40
CA TRP A 100 7.87 -5.38 14.91
C TRP A 100 6.68 -6.18 14.37
N CYS A 101 5.53 -6.12 15.03
CA CYS A 101 4.29 -6.71 14.52
C CYS A 101 3.91 -6.10 13.16
N SER A 102 4.11 -4.81 12.98
CA SER A 102 3.89 -4.13 11.69
C SER A 102 4.91 -4.58 10.64
N PHE A 103 6.16 -4.83 11.02
CA PHE A 103 7.23 -5.26 10.11
C PHE A 103 6.93 -6.60 9.41
N ILE A 104 6.16 -7.47 10.05
CA ILE A 104 5.64 -8.72 9.45
C ILE A 104 4.92 -8.44 8.11
N ALA A 105 4.27 -7.28 7.97
CA ALA A 105 3.58 -6.92 6.74
C ALA A 105 4.52 -6.84 5.53
N LEU A 106 5.78 -6.41 5.76
CA LEU A 106 6.82 -6.29 4.75
C LEU A 106 7.17 -7.65 4.16
N PHE A 107 7.26 -8.67 5.00
CA PHE A 107 7.49 -10.05 4.54
C PHE A 107 6.34 -10.53 3.64
N GLY A 108 5.10 -10.24 4.03
CA GLY A 108 3.93 -10.55 3.20
C GLY A 108 3.94 -9.85 1.83
N SER A 109 4.50 -8.64 1.75
CA SER A 109 4.66 -7.92 0.48
C SER A 109 5.67 -8.59 -0.47
N LEU A 110 6.74 -9.19 0.08
CA LEU A 110 7.75 -9.93 -0.68
C LEU A 110 7.15 -11.17 -1.33
N LEU A 111 6.29 -11.87 -0.58
CA LEU A 111 5.58 -13.07 -1.04
C LEU A 111 4.49 -12.78 -2.09
N PHE A 112 4.14 -11.52 -2.34
CA PHE A 112 3.15 -11.13 -3.34
C PHE A 112 3.82 -10.49 -4.57
N PRO A 113 4.33 -11.27 -5.53
CA PRO A 113 5.08 -10.78 -6.68
C PRO A 113 4.15 -10.18 -7.74
N ILE A 114 3.59 -8.99 -7.47
CA ILE A 114 2.64 -8.34 -8.37
C ILE A 114 3.20 -8.14 -9.78
N TRP A 115 4.49 -7.85 -9.90
CA TRP A 115 5.24 -7.74 -11.15
C TRP A 115 5.21 -8.99 -12.01
N LEU A 116 5.18 -10.19 -11.41
CA LEU A 116 5.05 -11.45 -12.14
C LEU A 116 3.67 -11.57 -12.78
N PHE A 117 2.62 -11.28 -12.01
CA PHE A 117 1.25 -11.33 -12.50
C PHE A 117 0.97 -10.27 -13.55
N GLN A 118 1.58 -9.08 -13.41
CA GLN A 118 1.52 -8.01 -14.40
C GLN A 118 2.23 -8.40 -15.68
N GLY A 119 3.47 -8.90 -15.59
CA GLY A 119 4.26 -9.29 -16.77
C GLY A 119 3.69 -10.48 -17.53
N LEU A 120 2.98 -11.39 -16.87
CA LEU A 120 2.30 -12.53 -17.49
C LEU A 120 0.84 -12.24 -17.89
N GLU A 121 0.35 -11.00 -17.70
CA GLU A 121 -1.03 -10.59 -17.98
C GLU A 121 -2.12 -11.40 -17.24
N ARG A 122 -1.75 -12.04 -16.12
CA ARG A 122 -2.63 -12.90 -15.30
C ARG A 122 -3.10 -12.22 -14.02
N MET A 123 -3.47 -10.94 -14.10
CA MET A 123 -3.88 -10.16 -12.92
C MET A 123 -5.23 -10.61 -12.34
N GLY A 124 -6.19 -10.97 -13.20
CA GLY A 124 -7.59 -11.20 -12.81
C GLY A 124 -7.80 -12.28 -11.74
N GLY A 125 -7.03 -13.38 -11.82
CA GLY A 125 -7.14 -14.49 -10.87
C GLY A 125 -6.66 -14.14 -9.46
N ASN A 126 -5.65 -13.29 -9.30
CA ASN A 126 -5.04 -12.98 -8.01
C ASN A 126 -5.65 -11.74 -7.32
N CYS A 127 -6.17 -10.79 -8.10
CA CYS A 127 -6.84 -9.59 -7.57
C CYS A 127 -8.09 -9.92 -6.74
N HIS A 128 -8.88 -10.93 -7.15
CA HIS A 128 -10.09 -11.34 -6.42
C HIS A 128 -9.80 -11.85 -5.00
N PHE A 129 -8.73 -12.63 -4.83
CA PHE A 129 -8.38 -13.19 -3.52
C PHE A 129 -7.78 -12.15 -2.57
N LYS A 130 -6.96 -11.23 -3.10
CA LYS A 130 -6.46 -10.09 -2.31
C LYS A 130 -7.62 -9.25 -1.76
N TYR A 131 -8.64 -9.02 -2.58
CA TYR A 131 -9.84 -8.29 -2.17
C TYR A 131 -10.65 -9.01 -1.09
N LYS A 132 -10.99 -10.29 -1.31
CA LYS A 132 -11.76 -11.09 -0.35
C LYS A 132 -11.12 -11.11 1.03
N ARG A 133 -9.80 -11.26 1.09
CA ARG A 133 -9.12 -11.31 2.38
C ARG A 133 -9.03 -9.95 3.06
N GLN A 134 -8.91 -8.86 2.31
CA GLN A 134 -8.98 -7.51 2.88
C GLN A 134 -10.32 -7.31 3.62
N ASN A 135 -11.41 -7.90 3.11
CA ASN A 135 -12.75 -7.77 3.69
C ASN A 135 -12.91 -8.50 5.04
N ASN A 136 -12.25 -9.65 5.22
CA ASN A 136 -12.31 -10.41 6.48
C ASN A 136 -11.59 -9.72 7.65
N ILE A 137 -10.73 -8.71 7.37
CA ILE A 137 -9.91 -8.00 8.36
C ILE A 137 -10.76 -7.21 9.35
N GLY A 138 -11.78 -6.52 8.85
CA GLY A 138 -12.63 -5.67 9.69
C GLY A 138 -13.19 -6.48 10.85
N ALA A 139 -13.76 -7.65 10.55
CA ALA A 139 -14.33 -8.55 11.55
C ALA A 139 -13.33 -8.99 12.62
N LEU A 140 -12.10 -9.38 12.23
CA LEU A 140 -11.06 -9.76 13.19
C LEU A 140 -10.65 -8.60 14.11
N ILE A 141 -10.57 -7.38 13.58
CA ILE A 141 -10.27 -6.20 14.40
C ILE A 141 -11.38 -5.96 15.44
N PHE A 142 -12.65 -6.04 15.04
CA PHE A 142 -13.79 -5.84 15.95
C PHE A 142 -13.86 -6.89 17.07
N ILE A 143 -13.37 -8.11 16.83
CA ILE A 143 -13.43 -9.21 17.82
C ILE A 143 -12.26 -9.12 18.80
N PHE A 144 -11.04 -8.85 18.31
CA PHE A 144 -9.82 -9.02 19.09
C PHE A 144 -9.21 -7.73 19.64
N VAL A 145 -9.71 -6.55 19.25
CA VAL A 145 -9.17 -5.25 19.68
C VAL A 145 -10.20 -4.54 20.54
N SER A 146 -10.13 -4.70 21.85
CA SER A 146 -11.12 -4.11 22.77
C SER A 146 -10.57 -2.98 23.64
N GLN A 147 -9.24 -2.93 23.82
CA GLN A 147 -8.58 -1.99 24.72
C GLN A 147 -7.22 -1.52 24.18
N PRO A 148 -6.69 -0.37 24.63
CA PRO A 148 -5.43 0.20 24.13
C PRO A 148 -4.23 -0.75 24.22
N LYS A 149 -4.21 -1.67 25.20
CA LYS A 149 -3.16 -2.69 25.35
C LYS A 149 -3.12 -3.70 24.20
N ASP A 150 -4.21 -3.85 23.45
CA ASP A 150 -4.34 -4.76 22.30
C ASP A 150 -3.77 -4.15 21.00
N LEU A 151 -3.08 -3.01 21.08
CA LEU A 151 -2.54 -2.30 19.92
C LEU A 151 -1.65 -3.18 19.04
N TRP A 152 -0.85 -4.04 19.65
CA TRP A 152 0.00 -4.98 18.93
C TRP A 152 -0.81 -6.04 18.16
N ILE A 153 -1.98 -6.42 18.67
CA ILE A 153 -2.92 -7.34 18.00
C ILE A 153 -3.46 -6.67 16.74
N ALA A 154 -3.85 -5.38 16.83
CA ALA A 154 -4.29 -4.62 15.67
C ALA A 154 -3.19 -4.57 14.58
N ALA A 155 -1.96 -4.27 14.97
CA ALA A 155 -0.81 -4.30 14.06
C ALA A 155 -0.60 -5.71 13.45
N LEU A 156 -0.62 -6.76 14.26
CA LEU A 156 -0.43 -8.14 13.82
C LEU A 156 -1.53 -8.58 12.84
N ILE A 157 -2.80 -8.31 13.15
CA ILE A 157 -3.93 -8.63 12.25
C ILE A 157 -3.71 -7.94 10.90
N THR A 158 -3.37 -6.65 10.89
CA THR A 158 -3.12 -5.94 9.62
C THR A 158 -1.95 -6.55 8.84
N SER A 159 -0.86 -6.94 9.51
CA SER A 159 0.30 -7.56 8.87
C SER A 159 0.04 -8.97 8.36
N LEU A 160 -0.67 -9.80 9.12
CA LEU A 160 -0.94 -11.20 8.77
C LEU A 160 -1.75 -11.28 7.47
N THR A 161 -2.51 -10.24 7.16
CA THR A 161 -3.32 -10.19 5.94
C THR A 161 -2.49 -9.99 4.69
N THR A 162 -1.34 -9.32 4.77
CA THR A 162 -0.42 -9.26 3.63
C THR A 162 0.31 -10.59 3.48
N ILE A 163 0.67 -11.27 4.57
CA ILE A 163 1.26 -12.62 4.54
C ILE A 163 0.33 -13.61 3.88
N LEU A 164 -0.92 -13.69 4.34
CA LEU A 164 -1.92 -14.55 3.73
C LEU A 164 -2.08 -14.18 2.23
N SER A 165 -1.89 -12.91 1.84
CA SER A 165 -1.88 -12.48 0.43
C SER A 165 -0.79 -13.14 -0.35
N GLY A 166 0.41 -13.03 0.17
CA GLY A 166 1.58 -13.60 -0.44
C GLY A 166 1.49 -15.12 -0.52
N LEU A 167 1.08 -15.79 0.55
CA LEU A 167 0.92 -17.24 0.55
C LEU A 167 -0.06 -17.72 -0.53
N PHE A 168 -1.23 -17.07 -0.65
CA PHE A 168 -2.16 -17.39 -1.73
C PHE A 168 -1.59 -17.11 -3.12
N ALA A 169 -0.86 -16.01 -3.29
CA ALA A 169 -0.18 -15.71 -4.56
C ALA A 169 0.86 -16.78 -4.91
N MET A 170 1.64 -17.25 -3.94
CA MET A 170 2.61 -18.34 -4.11
C MET A 170 1.92 -19.66 -4.48
N LEU A 171 0.84 -20.02 -3.78
CA LEU A 171 0.03 -21.19 -4.13
C LEU A 171 -0.52 -21.10 -5.56
N PHE A 172 -0.97 -19.92 -5.98
CA PHE A 172 -1.44 -19.68 -7.35
C PHE A 172 -0.32 -19.85 -8.37
N ILE A 173 0.87 -19.30 -8.12
CA ILE A 173 2.05 -19.43 -8.99
C ILE A 173 2.43 -20.89 -9.20
N VAL A 174 2.43 -21.68 -8.13
CA VAL A 174 2.73 -23.13 -8.17
C VAL A 174 1.63 -23.89 -8.90
N LYS A 175 0.36 -23.65 -8.57
CA LYS A 175 -0.80 -24.33 -9.17
C LYS A 175 -0.84 -24.16 -10.69
N TYR A 176 -0.55 -22.95 -11.19
CA TYR A 176 -0.58 -22.64 -12.61
C TYR A 176 0.79 -22.79 -13.30
N LYS A 177 1.79 -23.37 -12.62
CA LYS A 177 3.16 -23.61 -13.13
C LYS A 177 3.73 -22.39 -13.83
N MET A 178 3.58 -21.21 -13.23
CA MET A 178 3.98 -19.94 -13.84
C MET A 178 5.49 -19.74 -13.85
N ILE A 179 6.20 -20.48 -13.00
CA ILE A 179 7.66 -20.49 -12.88
C ILE A 179 8.17 -21.91 -12.70
N LYS A 180 9.46 -22.10 -12.99
CA LYS A 180 10.24 -23.30 -12.66
C LYS A 180 11.36 -22.91 -11.68
N PHE A 181 11.88 -23.89 -10.97
CA PHE A 181 13.10 -23.65 -10.19
C PHE A 181 14.27 -23.38 -11.15
N ARG A 182 15.02 -22.30 -10.89
CA ARG A 182 16.22 -21.97 -11.66
C ARG A 182 17.27 -21.41 -10.71
N ARG A 183 18.49 -21.96 -10.80
CA ARG A 183 19.63 -21.42 -10.06
C ARG A 183 19.98 -20.05 -10.63
N ILE A 184 20.11 -19.07 -9.75
CA ILE A 184 20.54 -17.72 -10.08
C ILE A 184 22.00 -17.51 -9.69
N SER A 185 22.64 -16.56 -10.34
CA SER A 185 24.01 -16.15 -10.06
C SER A 185 24.05 -14.73 -9.47
N VAL A 186 25.18 -14.36 -8.86
CA VAL A 186 25.39 -13.01 -8.31
C VAL A 186 25.30 -11.94 -9.40
N THR A 187 25.70 -12.26 -10.62
CA THR A 187 25.58 -11.35 -11.77
C THR A 187 24.12 -11.06 -12.11
N ASP A 188 23.21 -12.03 -11.94
CA ASP A 188 21.78 -11.80 -12.16
C ASP A 188 21.18 -10.87 -11.09
N ILE A 189 21.60 -11.02 -9.83
CA ILE A 189 21.18 -10.15 -8.72
C ILE A 189 21.66 -8.70 -8.97
N THR A 190 22.95 -8.55 -9.30
CA THR A 190 23.53 -7.22 -9.56
C THR A 190 22.93 -6.56 -10.80
N PHE A 191 22.58 -7.33 -11.84
CA PHE A 191 21.85 -6.82 -12.99
C PHE A 191 20.48 -6.26 -12.59
N GLN A 192 19.71 -6.99 -11.76
CA GLN A 192 18.39 -6.54 -11.31
C GLN A 192 18.46 -5.25 -10.49
N PHE A 193 19.45 -5.12 -9.59
CA PHE A 193 19.68 -3.88 -8.87
C PHE A 193 20.02 -2.72 -9.80
N LYS A 194 20.92 -2.91 -10.78
CA LYS A 194 21.28 -1.86 -11.74
C LYS A 194 20.10 -1.44 -12.60
N SER A 195 19.32 -2.41 -13.11
CA SER A 195 18.13 -2.16 -13.93
C SER A 195 17.03 -1.41 -13.18
N GLY A 196 16.81 -1.76 -11.91
CA GLY A 196 15.82 -1.10 -11.05
C GLY A 196 16.22 0.29 -10.55
N PHE A 197 17.52 0.63 -10.53
CA PHE A 197 18.03 1.82 -9.82
C PHE A 197 17.40 3.14 -10.27
N HIS A 198 17.32 3.40 -11.58
CA HIS A 198 16.74 4.65 -12.08
C HIS A 198 15.25 4.79 -11.73
N ILE A 199 14.52 3.67 -11.77
CA ILE A 199 13.10 3.63 -11.39
C ILE A 199 12.95 3.82 -9.89
N PHE A 200 13.83 3.19 -9.09
CA PHE A 200 13.87 3.35 -7.65
C PHE A 200 14.09 4.81 -7.27
N VAL A 201 15.12 5.48 -7.79
CA VAL A 201 15.41 6.89 -7.49
C VAL A 201 14.23 7.78 -7.86
N SER A 202 13.67 7.60 -9.07
CA SER A 202 12.55 8.40 -9.56
C SER A 202 11.29 8.22 -8.70
N THR A 203 10.95 6.99 -8.31
CA THR A 203 9.76 6.71 -7.50
C THR A 203 9.94 7.11 -6.04
N ASN A 204 11.15 7.01 -5.48
CA ASN A 204 11.42 7.45 -4.12
C ASN A 204 11.39 8.97 -3.99
N ALA A 205 11.92 9.71 -4.96
CA ALA A 205 11.82 11.17 -5.00
C ALA A 205 10.35 11.64 -4.89
N VAL A 206 9.44 10.96 -5.59
CA VAL A 206 7.99 11.23 -5.49
C VAL A 206 7.42 10.90 -4.11
N SER A 207 7.90 9.81 -3.50
CA SER A 207 7.40 9.37 -2.20
C SER A 207 7.78 10.32 -1.05
N VAL A 208 8.94 10.98 -1.13
CA VAL A 208 9.43 11.88 -0.07
C VAL A 208 8.45 13.03 0.16
N TYR A 209 7.85 13.63 -0.87
CA TYR A 209 6.89 14.71 -0.66
C TYR A 209 5.45 14.21 -0.47
N THR A 210 5.11 12.98 -0.86
CA THR A 210 3.74 12.46 -0.77
C THR A 210 3.44 11.71 0.52
N THR A 211 4.42 11.05 1.14
CA THR A 211 4.17 10.17 2.29
C THR A 211 4.95 10.50 3.55
N SER A 212 5.71 11.59 3.56
CA SER A 212 6.51 11.96 4.74
C SER A 212 5.70 12.65 5.82
N VAL A 213 4.51 13.17 5.51
CA VAL A 213 3.70 13.92 6.47
C VAL A 213 3.41 13.12 7.76
N PRO A 214 2.93 11.86 7.72
CA PRO A 214 2.74 11.07 8.94
C PRO A 214 4.02 10.82 9.74
N VAL A 215 5.16 10.58 9.06
CA VAL A 215 6.42 10.27 9.74
C VAL A 215 7.00 11.52 10.39
N ILE A 216 7.03 12.63 9.67
CA ILE A 216 7.50 13.93 10.17
C ILE A 216 6.62 14.37 11.35
N LEU A 217 5.30 14.29 11.21
CA LEU A 217 4.36 14.69 12.26
C LEU A 217 4.50 13.82 13.51
N GLY A 218 4.71 12.51 13.36
CA GLY A 218 4.97 11.61 14.48
C GLY A 218 6.25 11.94 15.25
N LEU A 219 7.30 12.37 14.54
CA LEU A 219 8.59 12.73 15.15
C LEU A 219 8.56 14.12 15.82
N ILE A 220 7.83 15.08 15.26
CA ILE A 220 7.85 16.49 15.72
C ILE A 220 6.71 16.79 16.70
N SER A 221 5.49 16.35 16.39
CA SER A 221 4.26 16.75 17.10
C SER A 221 3.68 15.66 18.00
N GLY A 222 4.29 14.47 18.01
CA GLY A 222 3.91 13.35 18.86
C GLY A 222 2.71 12.53 18.36
N PRO A 223 2.41 11.43 19.07
CA PRO A 223 1.46 10.42 18.62
C PRO A 223 0.00 10.90 18.55
N ILE A 224 -0.42 11.82 19.42
CA ILE A 224 -1.82 12.31 19.44
C ILE A 224 -2.14 13.13 18.19
N ALA A 225 -1.30 14.12 17.85
CA ALA A 225 -1.45 14.92 16.64
C ALA A 225 -1.40 14.03 15.38
N LEU A 226 -0.52 13.04 15.39
CA LEU A 226 -0.45 12.06 14.31
C LEU A 226 -1.71 11.19 14.21
N GLY A 227 -2.31 10.79 15.33
CA GLY A 227 -3.56 10.03 15.36
C GLY A 227 -4.69 10.77 14.65
N TYR A 228 -4.88 12.04 14.96
CA TYR A 228 -5.86 12.89 14.28
C TYR A 228 -5.56 13.05 12.80
N PHE A 229 -4.29 13.30 12.43
CA PHE A 229 -3.89 13.43 11.03
C PHE A 229 -4.14 12.13 10.24
N VAL A 230 -3.71 10.97 10.76
CA VAL A 230 -3.89 9.69 10.08
C VAL A 230 -5.37 9.33 9.93
N ALA A 231 -6.20 9.66 10.93
CA ALA A 231 -7.63 9.47 10.82
C ALA A 231 -8.23 10.33 9.70
N ALA A 232 -7.91 11.63 9.69
CA ALA A 232 -8.36 12.57 8.66
C ALA A 232 -7.85 12.19 7.26
N ASP A 233 -6.57 11.82 7.14
CA ASP A 233 -5.95 11.44 5.87
C ASP A 233 -6.55 10.16 5.30
N LYS A 234 -6.90 9.17 6.13
CA LYS A 234 -7.62 7.97 5.67
C LYS A 234 -8.99 8.31 5.09
N LEU A 235 -9.73 9.23 5.73
CA LEU A 235 -11.01 9.70 5.20
C LEU A 235 -10.81 10.41 3.84
N ARG A 236 -9.81 11.29 3.75
CA ARG A 236 -9.42 11.95 2.49
C ARG A 236 -9.09 10.95 1.39
N MET A 237 -8.27 9.94 1.68
CA MET A 237 -7.90 8.89 0.72
C MET A 237 -9.10 8.07 0.28
N ALA A 238 -10.05 7.79 1.18
CA ALA A 238 -11.26 7.05 0.84
C ALA A 238 -12.13 7.79 -0.17
N LEU A 239 -12.30 9.10 0.03
CA LEU A 239 -13.03 9.98 -0.88
C LEU A 239 -12.31 10.13 -2.21
N GLN A 240 -10.98 10.33 -2.19
CA GLN A 240 -10.18 10.41 -3.40
C GLN A 240 -10.23 9.10 -4.21
N GLY A 241 -10.30 7.96 -3.53
CA GLY A 241 -10.43 6.64 -4.13
C GLY A 241 -11.70 6.41 -4.95
N LEU A 242 -12.73 7.25 -4.79
CA LEU A 242 -13.96 7.21 -5.59
C LEU A 242 -13.78 7.83 -6.98
N ILE A 243 -12.73 8.63 -7.19
CA ILE A 243 -12.44 9.29 -8.47
C ILE A 243 -11.89 8.27 -9.48
N THR A 244 -11.04 7.34 -9.05
CA THR A 244 -10.34 6.40 -9.94
C THR A 244 -11.27 5.53 -10.80
N PRO A 245 -12.34 4.90 -10.25
CA PRO A 245 -13.27 4.11 -11.05
C PRO A 245 -14.01 4.94 -12.11
N ILE A 246 -14.35 6.19 -11.78
CA ILE A 246 -14.99 7.12 -12.72
C ILE A 246 -14.05 7.38 -13.89
N SER A 247 -12.79 7.72 -13.62
CA SER A 247 -11.77 7.92 -14.65
C SER A 247 -11.60 6.67 -15.53
N GLN A 248 -11.59 5.47 -14.94
CA GLN A 248 -11.48 4.21 -15.66
C GLN A 248 -12.69 3.92 -16.56
N ALA A 249 -13.91 4.19 -16.10
CA ALA A 249 -15.14 3.98 -16.86
C ALA A 249 -15.28 4.97 -18.03
N VAL A 250 -14.83 6.20 -17.85
CA VAL A 250 -14.95 7.30 -18.80
C VAL A 250 -13.88 7.25 -19.89
N TYR A 251 -12.70 6.72 -19.58
CA TYR A 251 -11.54 6.74 -20.47
C TYR A 251 -11.80 6.17 -21.89
N PRO A 252 -12.45 4.99 -22.06
CA PRO A 252 -12.77 4.47 -23.40
C PRO A 252 -13.64 5.42 -24.23
N ARG A 253 -14.59 6.11 -23.58
CA ARG A 253 -15.47 7.08 -24.24
C ARG A 253 -14.70 8.30 -24.74
N ILE A 254 -13.71 8.77 -23.98
CA ILE A 254 -12.84 9.87 -24.40
C ILE A 254 -12.04 9.46 -25.64
N ILE A 255 -11.42 8.27 -25.66
CA ILE A 255 -10.67 7.77 -26.83
C ILE A 255 -11.56 7.74 -28.08
N TYR A 256 -12.78 7.23 -27.94
CA TYR A 256 -13.76 7.19 -29.04
C TYR A 256 -14.08 8.60 -29.57
N LEU A 257 -14.36 9.55 -28.67
CA LEU A 257 -14.69 10.92 -29.07
C LEU A 257 -13.51 11.66 -29.71
N ILE A 258 -12.27 11.45 -29.23
CA ILE A 258 -11.07 12.07 -29.84
C ILE A 258 -10.93 11.66 -31.31
N ARG A 259 -11.20 10.39 -31.65
CA ARG A 259 -11.09 9.88 -33.01
C ARG A 259 -12.20 10.37 -33.93
N ASN A 260 -13.41 10.51 -33.41
CA ASN A 260 -14.59 10.77 -34.25
C ASN A 260 -14.97 12.26 -34.30
N ASN A 261 -14.80 12.99 -33.19
CA ASN A 261 -15.14 14.41 -33.09
C ASN A 261 -14.38 15.08 -31.93
N LYS A 262 -13.28 15.75 -32.26
CA LYS A 262 -12.39 16.39 -31.27
C LYS A 262 -13.09 17.47 -30.45
N GLU A 263 -13.99 18.26 -31.03
CA GLU A 263 -14.75 19.28 -30.29
C GLU A 263 -15.68 18.67 -29.26
N GLN A 264 -16.42 17.62 -29.64
CA GLN A 264 -17.28 16.89 -28.70
C GLN A 264 -16.47 16.24 -27.57
N SER A 265 -15.25 15.76 -27.86
CA SER A 265 -14.35 15.26 -26.83
C SER A 265 -13.97 16.34 -25.82
N ILE A 266 -13.59 17.53 -26.29
CA ILE A 266 -13.23 18.66 -25.42
C ILE A 266 -14.43 19.08 -24.54
N LEU A 267 -15.64 19.19 -25.13
CA LEU A 267 -16.86 19.52 -24.39
C LEU A 267 -17.19 18.46 -23.32
N PHE A 268 -17.04 17.18 -23.66
CA PHE A 268 -17.26 16.07 -22.74
C PHE A 268 -16.26 16.11 -21.57
N VAL A 269 -14.97 16.32 -21.84
CA VAL A 269 -13.93 16.47 -20.82
C VAL A 269 -14.19 17.69 -19.93
N LYS A 270 -14.55 18.85 -20.50
CA LYS A 270 -14.92 20.04 -19.71
C LYS A 270 -16.11 19.77 -18.79
N ARG A 271 -17.16 19.10 -19.28
CA ARG A 271 -18.33 18.74 -18.48
C ARG A 271 -17.95 17.81 -17.33
N LEU A 272 -17.12 16.80 -17.59
CA LEU A 272 -16.61 15.89 -16.55
C LEU A 272 -15.78 16.62 -15.51
N PHE A 273 -14.92 17.55 -15.94
CA PHE A 273 -14.14 18.38 -15.03
C PHE A 273 -15.03 19.22 -14.11
N VAL A 274 -16.07 19.86 -14.65
CA VAL A 274 -17.04 20.64 -13.85
C VAL A 274 -17.78 19.74 -12.85
N ILE A 275 -18.26 18.56 -13.29
CA ILE A 275 -18.94 17.59 -12.40
C ILE A 275 -17.99 17.15 -11.29
N GLN A 276 -16.74 16.82 -11.63
CA GLN A 276 -15.73 16.42 -10.65
C GLN A 276 -15.44 17.55 -9.66
N ALA A 277 -15.27 18.79 -10.14
CA ALA A 277 -15.04 19.96 -9.30
C ALA A 277 -16.20 20.21 -8.33
N LEU A 278 -17.44 20.15 -8.82
CA LEU A 278 -18.65 20.31 -7.99
C LEU A 278 -18.77 19.19 -6.95
N LEU A 279 -18.52 17.94 -7.32
CA LEU A 279 -18.52 16.81 -6.38
C LEU A 279 -17.45 16.99 -5.30
N THR A 280 -16.23 17.33 -5.69
CA THR A 280 -15.16 17.56 -4.70
C THR A 280 -15.47 18.73 -3.79
N LEU A 281 -16.03 19.82 -4.32
CA LEU A 281 -16.41 21.00 -3.53
C LEU A 281 -17.54 20.65 -2.55
N PHE A 282 -18.56 19.92 -3.01
CA PHE A 282 -19.64 19.43 -2.15
C PHE A 282 -19.11 18.56 -1.01
N ILE A 283 -18.20 17.63 -1.31
CA ILE A 283 -17.56 16.77 -0.30
C ILE A 283 -16.76 17.63 0.70
N THR A 284 -15.96 18.58 0.23
CA THR A 284 -15.16 19.46 1.10
C THR A 284 -16.06 20.29 2.02
N VAL A 285 -17.12 20.90 1.48
CA VAL A 285 -18.08 21.70 2.28
C VAL A 285 -18.76 20.81 3.31
N THR A 286 -19.24 19.63 2.92
CA THR A 286 -19.87 18.67 3.84
C THR A 286 -18.91 18.27 4.97
N LEU A 287 -17.65 18.00 4.66
CA LEU A 287 -16.64 17.67 5.67
C LEU A 287 -16.39 18.81 6.64
N ILE A 288 -16.37 20.06 6.18
CA ILE A 288 -16.19 21.23 7.05
C ILE A 288 -17.34 21.35 8.06
N PHE A 289 -18.59 21.09 7.65
CA PHE A 289 -19.75 21.14 8.53
C PHE A 289 -19.87 19.93 9.46
N VAL A 290 -19.41 18.76 9.02
CA VAL A 290 -19.49 17.51 9.78
C VAL A 290 -18.31 17.34 10.75
N ALA A 291 -17.15 17.93 10.45
CA ALA A 291 -15.94 17.83 11.29
C ALA A 291 -16.14 18.26 12.75
N PRO A 292 -16.84 19.38 13.07
CA PRO A 292 -17.10 19.79 14.46
C PRO A 292 -17.87 18.73 15.26
N PHE A 293 -18.85 18.07 14.64
CA PHE A 293 -19.66 17.02 15.26
C PHE A 293 -18.86 15.73 15.52
N TYR A 294 -17.91 15.40 14.65
CA TYR A 294 -17.01 14.26 14.85
C TYR A 294 -15.94 14.54 15.92
N SER A 295 -15.43 15.77 16.01
CA SER A 295 -14.48 16.12 17.09
C SER A 295 -15.11 16.08 18.47
N SER A 296 -16.37 16.48 18.61
CA SER A 296 -17.09 16.49 19.91
C SER A 296 -17.57 15.12 20.39
N SER A 297 -17.48 14.08 19.54
CA SER A 297 -17.83 12.70 19.89
C SER A 297 -16.61 11.79 20.09
N ILE A 298 -15.42 12.31 19.76
CA ILE A 298 -14.12 11.62 19.90
C ILE A 298 -13.29 12.21 21.06
N ILE A 299 -13.54 13.46 21.46
CA ILE A 299 -13.01 14.11 22.68
C ILE A 299 -14.04 13.96 23.79
#